data_AF-A0A1G1I1F3-F1
#
_entry.id   AF-A0A1G1I1F3-F1
#
_cell.length_a   1.000
_cell.length_b   1.000
_cell.length_c   1.000
_cell.angle_alpha   90.00
_cell.angle_beta   90.00
_cell.angle_gamma   90.00
#
_symmetry.space_group_name_H-M   'P 1'
#
loop_
_entity.id
_entity.type
_entity.pdbx_description
1 polymer ?
#
loop_
_entity_poly.entity_id
_entity_poly.type
_entity_poly.pdbx_seq_one_letter_code
_entity_poly.pdbx_strand_id
1 'polypeptide(L)' 'MQTVKRTTVNLKPEIYRRLKRMAVDRDQPLQEIVNEAIDRHLRTTAGKRTASARFPSLRMGKVKGRLTREDIYRDL' A
#
# COMPACT_ATOMS: atom_id res chain seq x y z
N MET A 1 3.15 26.34 0.45
CA MET A 1 4.41 26.30 -0.32
C MET A 1 4.78 24.85 -0.57
N GLN A 2 4.87 24.41 -1.83
CA GLN A 2 5.21 23.03 -2.17
C GLN A 2 6.74 22.88 -2.13
N THR A 3 7.25 22.02 -1.25
CA THR A 3 8.69 21.81 -1.08
C THR A 3 9.21 20.87 -2.16
N VAL A 4 9.82 21.42 -3.21
CA VAL A 4 10.47 20.62 -4.25
C VAL A 4 11.80 20.10 -3.71
N LYS A 5 12.04 18.79 -3.83
CA LYS A 5 13.31 18.15 -3.46
C LYS A 5 14.00 17.64 -4.72
N ARG A 6 15.29 17.94 -4.87
CA ARG A 6 16.12 17.45 -5.98
C ARG A 6 16.99 16.31 -5.48
N THR A 7 16.97 15.19 -6.19
CA THR A 7 17.76 14.00 -5.84
C THR A 7 18.33 13.38 -7.11
N THR A 8 19.58 12.93 -7.02
CA THR A 8 20.24 12.17 -8.08
C THR A 8 20.12 10.69 -7.76
N VAL A 9 19.68 9.89 -8.72
CA VAL A 9 19.51 8.44 -8.56
C VAL A 9 20.24 7.70 -9.67
N ASN A 10 20.88 6.59 -9.33
CA ASN A 10 21.49 5.70 -10.30
C ASN A 10 20.45 4.70 -10.79
N LEU A 11 20.13 4.75 -12.08
CA LEU A 11 19.18 3.84 -12.72
C LEU A 11 19.93 2.86 -13.62
N LYS A 12 19.44 1.63 -13.69
CA LYS A 12 19.92 0.68 -14.71
C LYS A 12 19.69 1.29 -16.11
N PRO A 13 20.62 1.17 -17.06
CA PRO A 13 20.54 1.82 -18.36
C PRO A 13 19.30 1.42 -19.16
N GLU A 14 18.86 0.16 -19.01
CA GLU A 14 17.65 -0.35 -19.65
C GLU A 14 16.37 0.36 -19.14
N ILE A 15 16.29 0.63 -17.85
CA ILE A 15 15.16 1.32 -17.22
C ILE A 15 15.13 2.77 -17.71
N TYR A 16 16.28 3.44 -17.73
CA TYR A 16 16.39 4.81 -18.21
C TYR A 16 15.95 4.95 -19.67
N ARG A 17 16.34 4.01 -20.55
CA ARG A 17 15.92 3.99 -21.96
C ARG A 17 14.41 3.84 -22.10
N ARG A 18 13.78 2.96 -21.32
CA ARG A 18 12.31 2.79 -21.32
C ARG A 18 11.60 4.06 -20.87
N LEU A 19 12.06 4.68 -19.78
CA LEU A 19 11.49 5.95 -19.28
C LEU A 19 11.61 7.07 -20.32
N LYS A 20 12.75 7.18 -21.01
CA LYS A 20 12.91 8.13 -22.12
C LYS A 20 11.95 7.88 -23.27
N ARG A 21 11.77 6.61 -23.66
CA ARG A 21 10.83 6.26 -24.73
C ARG A 21 9.40 6.64 -24.36
N MET A 22 9.00 6.40 -23.11
CA MET A 22 7.69 6.80 -22.59
C MET A 22 7.51 8.32 -22.56
N ALA A 23 8.56 9.07 -22.20
CA ALA A 23 8.53 10.53 -22.23
C ALA A 23 8.28 11.08 -23.64
N VAL A 24 8.94 10.50 -24.66
CA VAL A 24 8.72 10.88 -26.07
C VAL A 24 7.32 10.49 -26.55
N ASP A 25 6.88 9.27 -26.24
CA ASP A 25 5.57 8.75 -26.66
C ASP A 25 4.40 9.58 -26.11
N ARG A 26 4.55 10.10 -24.89
CA ARG A 26 3.52 10.88 -24.19
C ARG A 26 3.66 12.39 -24.33
N ASP A 27 4.68 12.87 -25.05
CA ASP A 27 5.06 14.28 -25.14
C ASP A 27 5.17 14.95 -23.74
N GLN A 28 5.85 14.26 -22.82
CA GLN A 28 5.98 14.68 -21.42
C GLN A 28 7.44 14.73 -20.96
N PRO A 29 7.79 15.65 -20.05
CA PRO A 29 9.13 15.67 -19.47
C PRO A 29 9.38 14.41 -18.65
N LEU A 30 10.62 13.90 -18.72
CA LEU A 30 11.04 12.69 -18.01
C LEU A 30 10.77 12.75 -16.49
N GLN A 31 10.87 13.95 -15.90
CA GLN A 31 10.60 14.17 -14.49
C GLN A 31 9.14 13.87 -14.12
N GLU A 32 8.18 14.23 -14.96
CA GLU A 32 6.76 13.93 -14.72
C GLU A 32 6.50 12.44 -14.81
N ILE A 33 7.09 11.75 -15.80
CA ILE A 33 7.00 10.29 -15.91
C ILE A 33 7.55 9.59 -14.66
N VAL A 34 8.68 10.07 -14.14
CA VAL A 34 9.28 9.53 -12.91
C VAL A 34 8.38 9.80 -11.69
N ASN A 35 7.85 11.01 -11.56
CA ASN A 35 6.94 11.35 -10.47
C ASN A 35 5.65 10.52 -10.50
N GLU A 36 5.05 10.34 -11.69
CA GLU A 36 3.87 9.48 -11.88
C GLU A 36 4.17 8.03 -11.49
N ALA A 37 5.32 7.50 -11.90
CA ALA A 37 5.73 6.14 -11.55
C ALA A 37 5.90 5.96 -10.03
N ILE A 38 6.50 6.95 -9.36
CA ILE A 38 6.65 6.95 -7.90
C ILE A 38 5.27 7.03 -7.22
N ASP A 39 4.41 7.96 -7.62
CA ASP A 39 3.06 8.11 -7.05
C ASP A 39 2.23 6.82 -7.22
N ARG A 40 2.21 6.24 -8.42
CA ARG A 40 1.51 4.98 -8.70
C ARG A 40 2.02 3.84 -7.80
N HIS A 41 3.33 3.75 -7.63
CA HIS A 41 3.93 2.72 -6.77
C HIS A 41 3.57 2.94 -5.30
N LEU A 42 3.62 4.18 -4.80
CA LEU A 42 3.26 4.52 -3.42
C LEU A 42 1.79 4.23 -3.13
N ARG A 43 0.87 4.54 -4.06
CA ARG A 43 -0.56 4.20 -3.93
C ARG A 43 -0.80 2.70 -3.86
N THR A 44 -0.11 1.94 -4.72
CA THR A 44 -0.21 0.46 -4.74
C THR A 44 0.32 -0.16 -3.44
N THR A 45 1.42 0.37 -2.91
CA THR A 45 2.03 -0.11 -1.66
C THR A 45 1.22 0.32 -0.43
N ALA A 46 0.61 1.50 -0.45
CA ALA A 46 -0.31 1.94 0.59
C ALA A 46 -1.55 1.04 0.69
N GLY A 47 -2.09 0.57 -0.45
CA GLY A 47 -3.21 -0.36 -0.48
C GLY A 47 -2.91 -1.77 0.07
N LYS A 48 -1.64 -2.14 0.25
CA LYS A 48 -1.23 -3.46 0.75
C LYS A 48 -1.11 -3.57 2.27
N ARG A 49 -1.43 -2.50 3.03
CA ARG A 49 -1.27 -2.49 4.50
C ARG A 49 -2.44 -3.05 5.32
N THR A 50 -3.54 -3.51 4.73
CA THR A 50 -4.68 -4.05 5.49
C THR A 50 -5.41 -5.18 4.77
N ALA A 51 -4.69 -6.23 4.39
CA ALA A 51 -5.31 -7.54 4.16
C ALA A 51 -4.65 -8.61 5.05
N SER A 52 -4.25 -8.22 6.27
CA SER A 52 -3.91 -9.18 7.31
C SER A 52 -5.21 -9.77 7.86
N ALA A 53 -5.55 -10.93 7.28
CA ALA A 53 -6.33 -12.02 7.86
C ALA A 53 -7.69 -11.68 8.50
N ARG A 54 -8.72 -11.53 7.66
CA ARG A 54 -10.03 -12.07 8.04
C ARG A 54 -9.93 -13.59 7.96
N PHE A 55 -9.50 -14.22 9.05
CA PHE A 55 -9.65 -15.66 9.26
C PHE A 55 -11.12 -16.03 9.00
N PRO A 56 -11.45 -16.93 8.05
CA PRO A 56 -12.84 -17.26 7.74
C PRO A 56 -13.41 -18.36 8.66
N SER A 57 -13.02 -18.43 9.93
CA SER A 57 -13.38 -19.57 10.78
C SER A 57 -13.57 -19.31 12.27
N LEU A 58 -14.00 -18.10 12.69
CA LEU A 58 -14.72 -17.99 13.97
C LEU A 58 -15.91 -17.03 13.83
N ARG A 59 -17.06 -17.58 13.44
CA ARG A 59 -18.34 -17.03 13.90
C ARG A 59 -18.45 -17.32 15.40
N MET A 60 -17.68 -16.62 16.22
CA MET A 60 -18.00 -16.50 17.64
C MET A 60 -19.32 -15.73 17.69
N GLY A 61 -20.39 -16.45 17.99
CA GLY A 61 -21.70 -15.88 18.24
C GLY A 61 -21.54 -14.69 19.16
N LYS A 62 -22.28 -13.62 18.87
CA LYS A 62 -22.28 -12.37 19.64
C LYS A 62 -22.53 -12.67 21.11
N VAL A 63 -21.48 -12.86 21.91
CA VAL A 63 -21.59 -12.85 23.36
C VAL A 63 -21.80 -11.37 23.72
N LYS A 64 -23.07 -11.02 23.88
CA LYS A 64 -23.53 -9.69 24.25
C LYS A 64 -23.29 -9.52 25.76
N GLY A 65 -22.03 -9.48 26.18
CA GLY A 65 -21.68 -9.37 27.60
C GLY A 65 -20.20 -9.71 27.85
N ARG A 66 -19.62 -9.11 28.88
CA ARG A 66 -18.33 -9.54 29.42
C ARG A 66 -18.56 -10.89 30.09
N LEU A 67 -18.01 -11.96 29.53
CA LEU A 67 -18.03 -13.29 30.15
C LEU A 67 -17.13 -13.23 31.39
N THR A 68 -17.72 -13.18 32.58
CA THR A 68 -16.96 -13.26 33.83
C THR A 68 -16.64 -14.72 34.13
N ARG A 69 -15.57 -14.95 34.89
CA ARG A 69 -15.13 -16.30 35.28
C ARG A 69 -16.26 -17.09 35.95
N GLU A 70 -17.15 -16.40 36.67
CA GLU A 70 -18.27 -16.98 37.39
C GLU A 70 -19.33 -17.61 36.47
N ASP A 71 -19.55 -17.07 35.26
CA ASP A 71 -20.50 -17.63 34.29
C ASP A 71 -20.03 -18.98 33.71
N ILE A 72 -18.71 -19.22 33.68
CA ILE A 72 -18.13 -20.43 33.09
C ILE A 72 -18.36 -21.66 33.98
N TYR A 73 -18.49 -21.46 35.29
CA TYR A 73 -18.62 -22.54 36.28
C TYR A 73 -20.06 -22.76 36.76
N ARG A 74 -21.07 -22.05 36.22
CA ARG A 74 -22.46 -22.15 36.69
C ARG A 74 -23.18 -23.42 36.21
N ASP A 75 -22.62 -24.16 35.24
CA ASP A 75 -23.22 -25.37 34.65
C ASP A 75 -22.43 -26.66 34.94
N LEU A 76 -21.66 -26.71 36.05
CA LEU A 76 -20.98 -27.91 36.55
C LEU A 76 -21.65 -28.46 37.81
#